data_AF-L9KMB1-F1
#
_entry.id   AF-L9KMB1-F1
#
_cell.length_a   1.000
_cell.length_b   1.000
_cell.length_c   1.000
_cell.angle_alpha   90.00
_cell.angle_beta   90.00
_cell.angle_gamma   90.00
#
_symmetry.space_group_name_H-M   'P 1'
#
loop_
_entity.id
_entity.type
_entity.pdbx_description
1 polymer ?
#
loop_
_entity_poly.entity_id
_entity_poly.type
_entity_poly.pdbx_seq_one_letter_code
_entity_poly.pdbx_strand_id
1 'polypeptide(L)'
;MPISSENNDSRVSEIHLNPVNAEKEKHDSQNNIFNEMPLEITLKIFSQLDIQSLCKASMTSKSWNSIIRNYDSLWKPHCLTVRAVCRREIDNDLKSGYSWRVTLQRNYQKSKVKSEWLSGRYSNICSPINLPEKNMCPMDAETWGEILDAELER
;
A
#
# COMPACT_ATOMS: atom_id res chain seq x y z
N MET A 1 -58.24 10.64 -68.10
CA MET A 1 -57.49 10.31 -69.33
C MET A 1 -56.06 9.98 -68.93
N PRO A 2 -55.59 8.76 -69.22
CA PRO A 2 -54.30 8.21 -68.80
C PRO A 2 -53.23 8.37 -69.90
N ILE A 3 -51.97 8.09 -69.55
CA ILE A 3 -50.78 7.63 -70.33
C ILE A 3 -49.58 7.95 -69.41
N SER A 4 -48.61 7.11 -69.06
CA SER A 4 -48.33 5.68 -69.21
C SER A 4 -46.99 5.42 -68.48
N SER A 5 -46.82 4.20 -67.95
CA SER A 5 -45.61 3.31 -67.98
C SER A 5 -44.23 3.91 -68.33
N GLU A 6 -43.07 3.46 -67.84
CA GLU A 6 -42.64 2.22 -67.18
C GLU A 6 -41.15 2.39 -66.80
N ASN A 7 -40.73 1.59 -65.81
CA ASN A 7 -39.38 1.10 -65.44
C ASN A 7 -38.15 1.51 -66.27
N ASN A 8 -37.01 1.70 -65.58
CA ASN A 8 -35.88 0.76 -65.71
C ASN A 8 -34.84 0.89 -64.59
N ASP A 9 -34.41 -0.29 -64.16
CA ASP A 9 -33.42 -0.65 -63.16
C ASP A 9 -31.98 -0.39 -63.69
N SER A 10 -31.05 0.01 -62.82
CA SER A 10 -29.61 -0.31 -62.89
C SER A 10 -28.76 0.59 -61.97
N ARG A 11 -28.28 -0.03 -60.88
CA ARG A 11 -27.06 0.21 -60.09
C ARG A 11 -26.03 1.21 -60.68
N VAL A 12 -25.42 2.02 -59.79
CA VAL A 12 -23.98 1.94 -59.43
C VAL A 12 -23.63 2.95 -58.30
N SER A 13 -23.22 2.37 -57.16
CA SER A 13 -22.20 2.81 -56.19
C SER A 13 -22.20 4.24 -55.63
N GLU A 14 -22.98 4.49 -54.56
CA GLU A 14 -22.69 5.58 -53.61
C GLU A 14 -21.86 5.07 -52.42
N ILE A 15 -20.55 5.19 -52.63
CA ILE A 15 -19.50 5.61 -51.69
C ILE A 15 -19.88 5.55 -50.20
N HIS A 16 -19.25 4.60 -49.52
CA HIS A 16 -19.05 4.56 -48.07
C HIS A 16 -18.55 5.92 -47.55
N LEU A 17 -19.44 6.72 -46.95
CA LEU A 17 -19.04 7.82 -46.09
C LEU A 17 -18.91 7.27 -44.67
N ASN A 18 -17.66 7.14 -44.23
CA ASN A 18 -17.29 6.80 -42.86
C ASN A 18 -18.01 7.72 -41.86
N PRO A 19 -18.54 7.19 -40.74
CA PRO A 19 -18.89 8.01 -39.60
C PRO A 19 -17.58 8.48 -38.94
N VAL A 20 -17.02 9.56 -39.48
CA VAL A 20 -15.96 10.32 -38.83
C VAL A 20 -16.58 10.97 -37.59
N ASN A 21 -16.00 10.62 -36.44
CA ASN A 21 -16.16 11.27 -35.12
C ASN A 21 -17.34 10.85 -34.23
N ALA A 22 -17.68 9.57 -34.19
CA ALA A 22 -18.19 8.97 -32.96
C ALA A 22 -17.03 8.30 -32.23
N GLU A 23 -16.89 8.58 -30.93
CA GLU A 23 -16.00 7.89 -29.97
C GLU A 23 -14.52 8.30 -29.95
N LYS A 24 -14.25 9.55 -29.56
CA LYS A 24 -13.00 9.85 -28.84
C LYS A 24 -13.19 10.82 -27.68
N GLU A 25 -14.29 10.68 -26.94
CA GLU A 25 -14.41 11.19 -25.58
C GLU A 25 -14.22 10.03 -24.58
N LYS A 26 -13.02 9.43 -24.59
CA LYS A 26 -12.63 8.52 -23.50
C LYS A 26 -12.00 9.34 -22.38
N HIS A 27 -12.87 9.92 -21.56
CA HIS A 27 -12.75 9.96 -20.10
C HIS A 27 -11.42 10.44 -19.49
N ASP A 28 -10.87 11.58 -19.91
CA ASP A 28 -9.73 12.24 -19.26
C ASP A 28 -10.16 13.12 -18.05
N SER A 29 -11.31 12.81 -17.41
CA SER A 29 -11.85 13.56 -16.27
C SER A 29 -11.77 12.82 -14.95
N GLN A 30 -10.82 11.90 -14.79
CA GLN A 30 -10.33 11.55 -13.45
C GLN A 30 -9.13 12.42 -13.10
N ASN A 31 -9.33 13.73 -13.07
CA ASN A 31 -8.43 14.60 -12.32
C ASN A 31 -8.47 14.11 -10.88
N ASN A 32 -7.39 13.47 -10.45
CA ASN A 32 -7.25 12.95 -9.10
C ASN A 32 -7.48 14.13 -8.16
N ILE A 33 -8.60 14.15 -7.41
CA ILE A 33 -9.01 15.27 -6.53
C ILE A 33 -7.85 15.70 -5.60
N PHE A 34 -6.98 14.76 -5.28
CA PHE A 34 -5.77 14.96 -4.47
C PHE A 34 -4.67 15.79 -5.14
N ASN A 35 -4.65 15.90 -6.47
CA ASN A 35 -3.76 16.81 -7.20
C ASN A 35 -4.25 18.27 -7.11
N GLU A 36 -5.54 18.49 -6.84
CA GLU A 36 -6.14 19.81 -6.67
C GLU A 36 -6.22 20.22 -5.18
N MET A 37 -6.03 19.26 -4.28
CA MET A 37 -6.13 19.48 -2.85
C MET A 37 -4.82 20.04 -2.25
N PRO A 38 -4.88 20.98 -1.28
CA PRO A 38 -3.70 21.43 -0.57
C PRO A 38 -2.95 20.26 0.08
N LEU A 39 -1.62 20.32 0.00
CA LEU A 39 -0.73 19.29 0.50
C LEU A 39 -0.99 18.96 1.97
N GLU A 40 -1.30 19.96 2.79
CA GLU A 40 -1.57 19.82 4.22
C GLU A 40 -2.76 18.90 4.48
N ILE A 41 -3.81 19.00 3.66
CA ILE A 41 -5.00 18.14 3.78
C ILE A 41 -4.66 16.72 3.33
N THR A 42 -3.87 16.57 2.27
CA THR A 42 -3.41 15.25 1.78
C THR A 42 -2.58 14.54 2.85
N LEU A 43 -1.64 15.26 3.48
CA LEU A 43 -0.84 14.74 4.59
C LEU A 43 -1.70 14.40 5.81
N LYS A 44 -2.73 15.22 6.10
CA LYS A 44 -3.66 14.93 7.19
C LYS A 44 -4.44 13.65 6.93
N ILE A 45 -4.91 13.40 5.71
CA ILE A 45 -5.57 12.14 5.34
C ILE A 45 -4.60 10.96 5.50
N PHE A 46 -3.40 11.05 4.94
CA PHE A 46 -2.40 9.99 5.04
C PHE A 46 -1.98 9.70 6.49
N SER A 47 -1.96 10.72 7.36
CA SER A 47 -1.63 10.52 8.79
C SER A 47 -2.64 9.65 9.55
N GLN A 48 -3.83 9.41 9.01
CA GLN A 48 -4.87 8.56 9.60
C GLN A 48 -4.79 7.10 9.12
N LEU A 49 -3.97 6.81 8.11
CA LEU A 49 -3.89 5.48 7.52
C LEU A 49 -2.95 4.58 8.32
N ASP A 50 -3.27 3.30 8.42
CA ASP A 50 -2.34 2.30 8.94
C ASP A 50 -1.23 2.00 7.92
N ILE A 51 -0.19 1.30 8.36
CA ILE A 51 1.00 0.99 7.53
C ILE A 51 0.59 0.27 6.24
N GLN A 52 -0.36 -0.68 6.31
CA GLN A 52 -0.76 -1.43 5.12
C GLN A 52 -1.51 -0.54 4.13
N SER A 53 -2.42 0.31 4.62
CA SER A 53 -3.13 1.28 3.77
C SER A 53 -2.20 2.33 3.19
N LEU A 54 -1.19 2.82 3.93
CA LEU A 54 -0.14 3.70 3.39
C LEU A 54 0.65 3.04 2.27
N CYS A 55 1.05 1.77 2.44
CA CYS A 55 1.73 1.01 1.39
C CYS A 55 0.84 0.89 0.14
N LYS A 56 -0.43 0.51 0.29
CA LYS A 56 -1.38 0.44 -0.82
C LYS A 56 -1.58 1.80 -1.50
N ALA A 57 -1.76 2.86 -0.71
CA ALA A 57 -1.91 4.22 -1.19
C ALA A 57 -0.68 4.67 -2.01
N SER A 58 0.54 4.33 -1.58
CA SER A 58 1.78 4.66 -2.30
C SER A 58 1.86 4.01 -3.69
N MET A 59 1.13 2.92 -3.92
CA MET A 59 1.10 2.21 -5.20
C MET A 59 0.05 2.75 -6.18
N THR A 60 -0.83 3.65 -5.75
CA THR A 60 -1.95 4.15 -6.57
C THR A 60 -1.53 5.13 -7.66
N SER A 61 -0.58 6.03 -7.38
CA SER A 61 -0.12 7.05 -8.33
C SER A 61 1.29 7.55 -7.99
N LYS A 62 1.98 8.12 -8.99
CA LYS A 62 3.32 8.72 -8.80
C LYS A 62 3.31 9.90 -7.81
N SER A 63 2.24 10.70 -7.83
CA SER A 63 2.06 11.84 -6.92
C SER A 63 1.96 11.36 -5.47
N TRP A 64 1.07 10.40 -5.21
CA TRP A 64 0.89 9.82 -3.87
C TRP A 64 2.14 9.11 -3.38
N ASN A 65 2.79 8.35 -4.26
CA ASN A 65 4.05 7.70 -3.95
C ASN A 65 5.10 8.73 -3.51
N SER A 66 5.24 9.84 -4.23
CA SER A 66 6.17 10.92 -3.90
C SER A 66 5.87 11.52 -2.53
N ILE A 67 4.61 11.86 -2.25
CA ILE A 67 4.20 12.43 -0.95
C ILE A 67 4.46 11.42 0.18
N ILE A 68 3.93 10.21 0.08
CA ILE A 68 4.05 9.20 1.14
C ILE A 68 5.51 8.84 1.41
N ARG A 69 6.35 8.78 0.37
CA ARG A 69 7.77 8.45 0.52
C ARG A 69 8.60 9.62 1.06
N ASN A 70 8.33 10.85 0.66
CA ASN A 70 9.21 11.98 0.99
C ASN A 70 8.86 12.66 2.32
N TYR A 71 7.64 12.51 2.84
CA TYR A 71 7.24 13.07 4.12
C TYR A 71 7.50 12.09 5.27
N ASP A 72 8.71 12.13 5.81
CA ASP A 72 9.18 11.19 6.85
C ASP A 72 8.36 11.25 8.15
N SER A 73 7.77 12.41 8.47
CA SER A 73 6.91 12.59 9.64
C SER A 73 5.67 11.71 9.65
N LEU A 74 5.16 11.28 8.49
CA LEU A 74 4.05 10.32 8.38
C LEU A 74 4.38 8.99 9.05
N TRP A 75 5.65 8.60 9.05
CA TRP A 75 6.11 7.31 9.54
C TRP A 75 6.44 7.30 11.03
N LYS A 76 6.64 8.49 11.63
CA LYS A 76 7.02 8.64 13.04
C LYS A 76 6.02 7.98 14.00
N PRO A 77 4.69 8.21 13.92
CA PRO A 77 3.74 7.56 14.84
C PRO A 77 3.80 6.03 14.76
N HIS A 78 3.88 5.48 13.55
CA HIS A 78 3.99 4.03 13.33
C HIS A 78 5.29 3.45 13.90
N CYS A 79 6.39 4.18 13.76
CA CYS A 79 7.67 3.80 14.34
C CYS A 79 7.61 3.79 15.88
N LEU A 80 6.94 4.77 16.49
CA LEU A 80 6.74 4.80 17.95
C LEU A 80 5.88 3.62 18.44
N THR A 81 4.88 3.19 17.68
CA THR A 81 4.12 1.96 18.00
C THR A 81 5.02 0.74 17.97
N VAL A 82 5.86 0.60 16.93
CA VAL A 82 6.83 -0.51 16.83
C VAL A 82 7.88 -0.47 17.96
N ARG A 83 8.30 0.73 18.37
CA ARG A 83 9.26 0.96 19.46
C ARG A 83 8.78 0.41 20.81
N ALA A 84 7.47 0.26 21.03
CA ALA A 84 6.94 -0.36 22.24
C ALA A 84 7.39 -1.82 22.39
N VAL A 85 7.68 -2.51 21.28
CA VAL A 85 8.09 -3.92 21.24
C VAL A 85 9.59 -4.04 20.92
N CYS A 86 10.09 -3.27 19.96
CA CYS A 86 11.47 -3.29 19.48
C CYS A 86 12.24 -2.02 19.89
N ARG A 87 12.25 -1.70 21.19
CA ARG A 87 12.84 -0.45 21.67
C ARG A 87 14.31 -0.30 21.29
N ARG A 88 15.11 -1.34 21.55
CA ARG A 88 16.56 -1.36 21.33
C ARG A 88 16.90 -1.16 19.86
N GLU A 89 16.22 -1.87 18.97
CA GLU A 89 16.47 -1.82 17.54
C GLU A 89 16.09 -0.45 16.95
N ILE A 90 14.93 0.07 17.34
CA ILE A 90 14.47 1.39 16.89
C ILE A 90 15.41 2.49 17.39
N ASP A 91 15.78 2.47 18.68
CA ASP A 91 16.68 3.47 19.25
C ASP A 91 18.06 3.44 18.58
N ASN A 92 18.57 2.26 18.23
CA ASN A 92 19.84 2.09 17.52
C ASN A 92 19.80 2.60 16.08
N ASP A 93 18.73 2.31 15.33
CA ASP A 93 18.56 2.80 13.97
C ASP A 93 18.44 4.34 13.94
N LEU A 94 17.70 4.93 14.89
CA LEU A 94 17.59 6.39 15.02
C LEU A 94 18.93 7.04 15.38
N LYS A 95 19.69 6.45 16.32
CA LYS A 95 21.06 6.91 16.65
C LYS A 95 22.01 6.81 15.44
N SER A 96 21.78 5.84 14.57
CA SER A 96 22.55 5.66 13.33
C SER A 96 22.16 6.64 12.22
N GLY A 97 21.17 7.51 12.45
CA GLY A 97 20.75 8.55 11.51
C GLY A 97 19.76 8.09 10.44
N TYR A 98 19.12 6.92 10.62
CA TYR A 98 18.07 6.49 9.70
C TYR A 98 16.79 7.33 9.85
N SER A 99 16.09 7.54 8.73
CA SER A 99 14.79 8.22 8.71
C SER A 99 13.70 7.33 9.35
N TRP A 100 12.61 7.92 9.83
CA TRP A 100 11.50 7.18 10.44
C TRP A 100 10.95 6.09 9.52
N ARG A 101 10.83 6.37 8.21
CA ARG A 101 10.41 5.37 7.22
C ARG A 101 11.37 4.19 7.14
N VAL A 102 12.67 4.47 7.04
CA VAL A 102 13.69 3.42 6.90
C VAL A 102 13.78 2.58 8.18
N THR A 103 13.78 3.24 9.34
CA THR A 103 13.76 2.59 10.65
C THR A 103 12.52 1.69 10.80
N LEU A 104 11.34 2.17 10.41
CA LEU A 104 10.13 1.34 10.44
C LEU A 104 10.26 0.13 9.51
N GLN A 105 10.69 0.33 8.26
CA GLN A 105 10.83 -0.74 7.28
C GLN A 105 11.77 -1.86 7.76
N ARG A 106 12.89 -1.50 8.39
CA ARG A 106 13.89 -2.46 8.91
C ARG A 106 13.35 -3.30 10.06
N ASN A 107 12.47 -2.73 10.89
CA ASN A 107 12.04 -3.33 12.14
C ASN A 107 10.60 -3.86 12.14
N TYR A 108 9.81 -3.57 11.10
CA TYR A 108 8.39 -3.91 11.07
C TYR A 108 8.14 -5.41 11.24
N GLN A 109 8.79 -6.25 10.42
CA GLN A 109 8.62 -7.70 10.51
C GLN A 109 9.12 -8.24 11.86
N LYS A 110 10.30 -7.79 12.31
CA LYS A 110 10.87 -8.19 13.61
C LYS A 110 9.88 -7.89 14.75
N SER A 111 9.27 -6.72 14.74
CA SER A 111 8.30 -6.30 15.75
C SER A 111 7.02 -7.11 15.74
N LYS A 112 6.52 -7.49 14.55
CA LYS A 112 5.34 -8.35 14.43
C LYS A 112 5.63 -9.70 15.06
N VAL A 113 6.71 -10.34 14.66
CA VAL A 113 7.09 -11.66 15.19
C VAL A 113 7.31 -11.60 16.69
N LYS A 114 8.10 -10.64 17.18
CA LYS A 114 8.37 -10.46 18.60
C LYS A 114 7.08 -10.21 19.40
N SER A 115 6.17 -9.39 18.88
CA SER A 115 4.89 -9.12 19.52
C SER A 115 3.99 -10.36 19.64
N GLU A 116 3.99 -11.25 18.65
CA GLU A 116 3.21 -12.50 18.70
C GLU A 116 3.81 -13.51 19.69
N TRP A 117 5.14 -13.54 19.82
CA TRP A 117 5.79 -14.33 20.87
C TRP A 117 5.46 -13.77 22.26
N LEU A 118 5.64 -12.47 22.47
CA LEU A 118 5.38 -11.82 23.76
C LEU A 118 3.89 -11.83 24.15
N SER A 119 2.96 -11.95 23.19
CA SER A 119 1.53 -12.13 23.51
C SER A 119 1.22 -13.51 24.08
N GLY A 120 2.14 -14.48 23.96
CA GLY A 120 1.94 -15.88 24.33
C GLY A 120 1.18 -16.69 23.29
N ARG A 121 1.02 -16.16 22.05
CA ARG A 121 0.36 -16.90 20.96
C ARG A 121 1.03 -18.23 20.66
N TYR A 122 2.33 -18.30 20.89
CA TYR A 122 3.16 -19.47 20.66
C TYR A 122 3.66 -20.10 21.97
N SER A 123 2.97 -19.88 23.09
CA SER A 123 3.27 -20.61 24.33
C SER A 123 2.84 -22.09 24.20
N ASN A 124 3.52 -22.99 24.90
CA ASN A 124 3.20 -24.43 24.95
C ASN A 124 3.14 -25.12 23.57
N ILE A 125 4.16 -24.91 22.74
CA ILE A 125 4.24 -25.51 21.40
C ILE A 125 4.46 -27.03 21.50
N CYS A 126 3.38 -27.80 21.32
CA CYS A 126 3.45 -29.27 21.33
C CYS A 126 3.80 -29.88 19.96
N SER A 127 3.83 -29.10 18.88
CA SER A 127 4.10 -29.60 17.52
C SER A 127 4.65 -28.51 16.60
N PRO A 128 5.56 -28.83 15.66
CA PRO A 128 6.07 -27.88 14.67
C PRO A 128 4.97 -27.21 13.82
N ILE A 129 3.80 -27.83 13.65
CA ILE A 129 2.69 -27.25 12.87
C ILE A 129 2.02 -26.06 13.59
N ASN A 130 2.25 -25.90 14.90
CA ASN A 130 1.73 -24.78 15.67
C ASN A 130 2.60 -23.52 15.50
N LEU A 131 3.76 -23.65 14.86
CA LEU A 131 4.59 -22.51 14.50
C LEU A 131 4.09 -21.85 13.22
N PRO A 132 4.30 -20.53 13.07
CA PRO A 132 3.89 -19.84 11.86
C PRO A 132 4.75 -20.28 10.65
N GLU A 133 4.11 -20.88 9.64
CA GLU A 133 4.75 -21.42 8.42
C GLU A 133 5.57 -20.38 7.62
N LYS A 134 5.24 -19.08 7.71
CA LYS A 134 5.77 -18.03 6.82
C LYS A 134 6.35 -16.81 7.50
N ASN A 135 6.32 -16.72 8.82
CA ASN A 135 6.60 -15.46 9.52
C ASN A 135 7.87 -15.45 10.36
N MET A 136 8.68 -16.50 10.41
CA MET A 136 9.96 -16.45 11.13
C MET A 136 10.89 -15.40 10.48
N CYS A 137 11.34 -14.43 11.25
CA CYS A 137 12.35 -13.44 10.87
C CYS A 137 13.62 -13.72 11.69
N PRO A 138 14.82 -13.70 11.10
CA PRO A 138 16.04 -13.88 11.87
C PRO A 138 16.16 -12.78 12.93
N MET A 139 16.37 -13.18 14.18
CA MET A 139 16.62 -12.28 15.31
C MET A 139 17.93 -12.63 15.99
N ASP A 140 18.55 -11.63 16.60
CA ASP A 140 19.76 -11.79 17.39
C ASP A 140 19.48 -12.52 18.72
N ALA A 141 20.55 -13.07 19.31
CA ALA A 141 20.47 -13.84 20.55
C ALA A 141 19.87 -13.03 21.72
N GLU A 142 20.15 -11.72 21.79
CA GLU A 142 19.60 -10.84 22.81
C GLU A 142 18.07 -10.73 22.69
N THR A 143 17.55 -10.59 21.47
CA THR A 143 16.10 -10.56 21.23
C THR A 143 15.41 -11.87 21.60
N TRP A 144 16.04 -13.00 21.28
CA TRP A 144 15.52 -14.31 21.69
C TRP A 144 15.59 -14.51 23.20
N GLY A 145 16.62 -13.98 23.86
CA GLY A 145 16.73 -13.94 25.32
C GLY A 145 15.55 -13.19 25.95
N GLU A 146 15.23 -11.99 25.46
CA GLU A 146 14.08 -11.22 25.96
C GLU A 146 12.74 -11.97 25.81
N ILE A 147 12.55 -12.72 24.72
CA ILE A 147 11.36 -13.54 24.50
C ILE A 147 11.32 -14.73 25.47
N LEU A 148 12.46 -15.40 25.66
CA LEU A 148 12.59 -16.54 26.56
C LEU A 148 12.31 -16.13 28.01
N ASP A 149 12.89 -15.02 28.46
CA ASP A 149 12.68 -14.49 29.81
C ASP A 149 11.19 -14.20 30.05
N ALA A 150 10.52 -13.57 29.08
CA ALA A 150 9.09 -13.29 29.15
C ALA A 150 8.20 -14.55 29.17
N GLU A 151 8.65 -15.66 28.59
CA GLU A 151 7.94 -16.94 28.65
C GLU A 151 8.17 -17.67 29.98
N LEU A 152 9.38 -17.56 30.56
CA LEU A 152 9.70 -18.14 31.87
C LEU A 152 8.98 -17.45 33.04
N GLU A 153 8.67 -16.16 32.90
CA GLU A 153 7.94 -15.37 33.91
C GLU A 153 6.42 -15.57 33.90
N ARG A 154 5.87 -16.29 32.90
CA ARG A 154 4.43 -16.45 32.69
C ARG A 154 3.81 -17.56 33.52
#